data_AF-A0A524MPE8-F1
#
_entry.id   AF-A0A524MPE8-F1
#
_cell.length_a   1.000
_cell.length_b   1.000
_cell.length_c   1.000
_cell.angle_alpha   90.00
_cell.angle_beta   90.00
_cell.angle_gamma   90.00
#
_symmetry.space_group_name_H-M   'P 1'
#
loop_
_entity.id
_entity.type
_entity.pdbx_description
1 polymer ?
#
loop_
_entity_poly.entity_id
_entity_poly.type
_entity_poly.pdbx_seq_one_letter_code
_entity_poly.pdbx_strand_id
1 'polypeptide(L)' 'MIQRIRDAFYGFREDIEKLTRVLFWVTLGSLSTMYLVAPEAQITRQLLPLEIGLLIGMGLVYVSRGKGELL' A
#
# COMPACT_ATOMS: atom_id res chain seq x y z
N MET A 1 4.99 -26.53 -19.87
CA MET A 1 5.16 -25.11 -20.26
C MET A 1 4.20 -24.19 -19.50
N ILE A 2 2.89 -24.51 -19.46
CA ILE A 2 1.87 -23.77 -18.70
C ILE A 2 2.18 -23.64 -17.19
N GLN A 3 2.72 -24.67 -16.55
CA GLN A 3 3.07 -24.62 -15.12
C GLN A 3 4.16 -23.60 -14.79
N ARG A 4 5.23 -23.52 -15.59
CA ARG A 4 6.31 -22.52 -15.39
C ARG A 4 5.82 -21.08 -15.54
N ILE A 5 4.89 -20.84 -16.46
CA ILE A 5 4.29 -19.52 -16.66
C ILE A 5 3.43 -19.16 -15.44
N ARG A 6 2.61 -20.10 -14.97
CA ARG A 6 1.81 -19.94 -13.76
C ARG A 6 2.68 -19.64 -12.53
N ASP A 7 3.76 -20.38 -12.33
CA ASP A 7 4.65 -20.20 -11.18
C ASP A 7 5.37 -18.83 -11.24
N ALA A 8 5.73 -18.34 -12.43
CA ALA A 8 6.26 -16.99 -12.62
C ALA A 8 5.22 -15.90 -12.29
N PHE A 9 3.94 -16.10 -12.65
CA PHE A 9 2.86 -15.18 -12.28
C PHE A 9 2.58 -15.17 -10.77
N TYR A 10 2.70 -16.32 -10.09
CA TYR A 10 2.57 -16.38 -8.64
C TYR A 10 3.74 -15.67 -7.94
N GLY A 11 4.99 -15.90 -8.37
CA GLY A 11 6.14 -15.19 -7.83
C GLY A 11 6.04 -13.67 -8.03
N PHE A 12 5.64 -13.23 -9.23
CA PHE A 12 5.44 -11.81 -9.51
C PHE A 12 4.34 -11.17 -8.64
N ARG A 13 3.26 -11.92 -8.35
CA ARG A 13 2.19 -11.46 -7.45
C ARG A 13 2.69 -11.27 -6.02
N GLU A 14 3.54 -12.19 -5.55
CA GLU A 14 4.11 -12.15 -4.19
C GLU A 14 5.10 -10.99 -4.03
N ASP A 15 5.90 -10.71 -5.07
CA ASP A 15 6.82 -9.57 -5.08
C ASP A 15 6.07 -8.23 -5.08
N ILE A 16 4.99 -8.10 -5.87
CA ILE A 16 4.11 -6.93 -5.84
C ILE A 16 3.51 -6.75 -4.44
N GLU A 17 3.11 -7.84 -3.78
CA GLU A 17 2.54 -7.77 -2.43
C GLU A 17 3.57 -7.25 -1.41
N LYS A 18 4.79 -7.79 -1.43
CA LYS A 18 5.88 -7.34 -0.57
C LYS A 18 6.18 -5.86 -0.81
N LEU A 19 6.27 -5.44 -2.07
CA LEU A 19 6.50 -4.04 -2.45
C LEU A 19 5.37 -3.12 -1.96
N THR A 20 4.12 -3.53 -2.16
CA THR A 20 2.93 -2.79 -1.72
C THR A 20 2.92 -2.62 -0.20
N ARG A 21 3.29 -3.67 0.53
CA ARG A 21 3.37 -3.63 2.00
C ARG A 21 4.46 -2.67 2.49
N VAL A 22 5.64 -2.67 1.86
CA VAL A 22 6.72 -1.73 2.19
C VAL A 22 6.29 -0.29 1.89
N LEU A 23 5.73 -0.04 0.71
CA LEU A 23 5.25 1.29 0.31
C LEU A 23 4.18 1.83 1.26
N PHE A 24 3.28 0.96 1.74
CA PHE A 24 2.24 1.32 2.70
C PHE A 24 2.84 1.85 4.00
N TRP A 25 3.79 1.11 4.61
CA TRP A 25 4.42 1.51 5.86
C TRP A 25 5.29 2.77 5.73
N VAL A 26 6.01 2.92 4.61
CA VAL A 26 6.78 4.12 4.30
C VAL A 26 5.88 5.34 4.21
N THR A 27 4.76 5.22 3.47
CA THR A 27 3.79 6.30 3.29
C THR A 27 3.14 6.70 4.61
N LEU A 28 2.77 5.72 5.45
CA LEU A 28 2.22 5.98 6.77
C LEU A 28 3.22 6.73 7.67
N GLY A 29 4.50 6.34 7.64
CA GLY A 29 5.56 6.98 8.43
C GLY A 29 5.87 8.41 7.96
N SER A 30 5.95 8.64 6.65
CA SER A 30 6.24 9.97 6.08
C SER A 30 5.11 10.95 6.38
N LEU A 31 3.86 10.53 6.22
CA LEU A 31 2.66 11.29 6.59
C LEU A 31 2.67 11.72 8.05
N SER A 32 2.90 10.75 8.95
CA SER A 32 2.92 11.01 10.39
C SER A 32 4.01 12.03 10.74
N THR A 33 5.17 11.92 10.10
CA THR A 33 6.27 12.87 10.28
C THR A 33 5.94 14.25 9.73
N MET A 34 5.31 14.32 8.55
CA MET A 34 4.92 15.58 7.91
C MET A 34 3.88 16.34 8.74
N TYR A 35 2.93 15.61 9.35
CA TYR A 35 1.98 16.16 10.32
C TYR A 35 2.65 16.71 11.59
N LEU A 36 3.66 16.02 12.11
CA LEU A 36 4.36 16.43 13.33
C LEU A 36 5.24 17.67 13.10
N VAL A 37 5.87 17.76 11.93
CA VAL A 37 6.85 18.81 11.63
C VAL A 37 6.19 20.07 11.08
N ALA A 38 5.15 19.94 10.25
CA ALA A 38 4.53 21.09 9.57
C ALA A 38 3.00 20.92 9.44
N PRO A 39 2.26 20.88 10.56
CA PRO A 39 0.81 20.67 10.55
C PRO A 39 0.05 21.80 9.84
N GLU A 40 0.56 23.04 9.89
CA GLU A 40 -0.11 24.20 9.32
C GLU A 40 0.27 24.51 7.87
N ALA A 41 1.27 23.81 7.32
CA ALA A 41 1.69 24.06 5.94
C ALA A 41 0.55 23.72 4.97
N GLN A 42 0.29 24.64 4.05
CA GLN A 42 -0.78 24.49 3.05
C GLN A 42 -0.59 23.23 2.19
N ILE A 43 0.66 22.85 1.94
CA ILE A 43 1.01 21.63 1.21
C ILE A 43 0.60 20.37 1.97
N THR A 44 0.73 20.35 3.30
CA THR A 44 0.26 19.26 4.16
C THR A 44 -1.25 19.12 3.97
N ARG A 45 -2.04 20.19 4.13
CA ARG A 45 -3.50 20.13 3.92
C ARG A 45 -3.94 19.62 2.54
N GLN A 46 -3.15 19.88 1.50
CA GLN A 46 -3.46 19.45 0.13
C GLN A 46 -3.07 18.00 -0.16
N LEU A 47 -1.99 17.51 0.44
CA LEU A 47 -1.50 16.14 0.24
C LEU A 47 -2.28 15.12 1.07
N LEU A 48 -2.84 15.55 2.21
CA LEU A 48 -3.58 14.67 3.12
C LEU A 48 -4.72 13.87 2.50
N PRO A 49 -5.63 14.47 1.70
CA PRO A 49 -6.70 13.69 1.07
C PRO A 49 -6.17 12.62 0.10
N LEU A 50 -5.12 12.93 -0.65
CA LEU A 50 -4.52 12.02 -1.62
C LEU A 50 -3.85 10.83 -0.91
N GLU A 51 -3.08 11.14 0.13
CA GLU A 51 -2.32 10.18 0.92
C GLU A 51 -3.22 9.27 1.77
N ILE A 52 -4.28 9.82 2.37
CA ILE A 52 -5.32 9.04 3.07
C ILE A 52 -6.06 8.15 2.07
N GLY A 53 -6.40 8.66 0.88
CA GLY A 53 -7.01 7.87 -0.18
C GLY A 53 -6.13 6.70 -0.62
N LEU A 54 -4.81 6.93 -0.72
CA LEU A 54 -3.83 5.90 -1.05
C LEU A 54 -3.73 4.84 0.05
N LEU A 55 -3.66 5.23 1.33
CA LEU A 55 -3.65 4.32 2.48
C LEU A 55 -4.94 3.49 2.55
N ILE A 56 -6.11 4.10 2.36
CA ILE A 56 -7.39 3.39 2.36
C ILE A 56 -7.45 2.41 1.19
N GLY A 57 -7.07 2.84 -0.02
CA GLY A 57 -7.03 1.98 -1.20
C GLY A 57 -6.10 0.77 -1.01
N MET A 58 -4.90 0.99 -0.48
CA MET A 58 -3.95 -0.08 -0.16
C MET A 58 -4.47 -1.00 0.94
N GLY A 59 -5.10 -0.47 1.98
CA GLY A 59 -5.74 -1.24 3.06
C GLY A 59 -6.88 -2.11 2.54
N LEU A 60 -7.73 -1.60 1.66
CA LEU A 60 -8.80 -2.36 1.00
C LEU A 60 -8.25 -3.47 0.10
N VAL A 61 -7.17 -3.21 -0.64
CA VAL A 61 -6.46 -4.23 -1.43
C VAL A 61 -5.87 -5.32 -0.54
N TYR A 62 -5.31 -4.94 0.62
CA TYR A 62 -4.77 -5.88 1.59
C TYR A 62 -5.86 -6.78 2.21
N VAL A 63 -6.96 -6.18 2.69
CA VAL A 63 -8.07 -6.91 3.33
C VAL A 63 -8.85 -7.77 2.33
N SER A 64 -9.08 -7.28 1.12
CA SER A 64 -9.77 -8.06 0.07
C SER A 64 -8.98 -9.29 -0.37
N ARG A 65 -7.65 -9.25 -0.28
CA ARG A 65 -6.79 -10.40 -0.58
C ARG A 65 -6.67 -11.37 0.60
N GLY A 66 -6.65 -10.88 1.84
CA GLY A 66 -6.67 -11.73 3.05
C GLY A 66 -7.96 -12.53 3.24
N LYS A 67 -9.09 -12.08 2.68
CA LYS A 67 -10.34 -12.86 2.65
C LYS A 67 -10.31 -14.07 1.70
N GLY A 68 -9.30 -14.17 0.83
CA GLY A 68 -9.12 -15.32 -0.06
C GLY A 68 -8.39 -16.51 0.57
N GLU A 69 -7.83 -16.36 1.77
CA GLU A 69 -7.08 -17.41 2.49
C GLU A 69 -7.89 -18.07 3.62
N LEU A 70 -9.15 -17.66 3.81
CA LEU A 70 -10.06 -18.18 4.85
C LEU A 70 -11.23 -19.02 4.28
N LEU A 71 -11.11 -19.53 3.05
CA LEU A 71 -12.05 -20.48 2.44
C LEU A 71 -11.31 -21.72 1.92
#